data_AF-A0A1M6ILV9-F1
#
_entry.id   AF-A0A1M6ILV9-F1
#
_cell.length_a   1.000
_cell.length_b   1.000
_cell.length_c   1.000
_cell.angle_alpha   90.00
_cell.angle_beta   90.00
_cell.angle_gamma   90.00
#
_symmetry.space_group_name_H-M   'P 1'
#
loop_
_entity.id
_entity.type
_entity.pdbx_description
1 polymer ?
#
loop_
_entity_poly.entity_id
_entity_poly.type
_entity_poly.pdbx_seq_one_letter_code
_entity_poly.pdbx_strand_id
1 'polypeptide(L)' 'MEQKTITHLLSRLTFLGYHRFEIKNIIKDAIGVEHVEGLNRAQVGKVIRHLKMYELLGSDYVQTYSK' A
#
# COMPACT_ATOMS: atom_id res chain seq x y z
N MET A 1 -8.89 -13.62 4.00
CA MET A 1 -7.41 -13.58 3.83
C MET A 1 -6.96 -12.24 3.27
N GLU A 2 -7.59 -11.75 2.21
CA GLU A 2 -7.20 -10.51 1.52
C GLU A 2 -7.18 -9.26 2.43
N GLN A 3 -8.16 -9.11 3.33
CA GLN A 3 -8.16 -7.99 4.29
C GLN A 3 -6.93 -7.99 5.21
N LYS A 4 -6.48 -9.17 5.67
CA LYS A 4 -5.27 -9.28 6.50
C LYS A 4 -4.02 -8.86 5.71
N THR A 5 -3.97 -9.19 4.42
CA THR A 5 -2.88 -8.78 3.53
C THR A 5 -2.86 -7.26 3.36
N ILE A 6 -4.01 -6.63 3.14
CA ILE A 6 -4.11 -5.17 3.04
C ILE A 6 -3.65 -4.52 4.35
N THR A 7 -4.18 -4.95 5.50
CA THR A 7 -3.76 -4.40 6.80
C THR A 7 -2.26 -4.53 7.03
N HIS A 8 -1.66 -5.68 6.70
CA HIS A 8 -0.22 -5.90 6.82
C HIS A 8 0.58 -4.92 5.94
N LEU A 9 0.17 -4.75 4.68
CA LEU A 9 0.85 -3.84 3.75
C LEU A 9 0.75 -2.38 4.20
N LEU A 10 -0.39 -1.95 4.74
CA LEU A 10 -0.56 -0.59 5.28
C LEU A 10 0.39 -0.33 6.46
N SER A 11 0.50 -1.29 7.39
CA SER A 11 1.46 -1.20 8.49
C SER A 11 2.90 -1.17 7.98
N ARG A 12 3.23 -1.96 6.96
CA ARG A 12 4.56 -1.98 6.34
C ARG A 12 4.92 -0.66 5.66
N LEU A 13 4.00 -0.06 4.92
CA LEU A 13 4.22 1.25 4.31
C LEU A 13 4.42 2.33 5.38
N THR A 14 3.64 2.27 6.46
CA THR A 14 3.82 3.20 7.60
C THR A 14 5.21 3.06 8.21
N PHE A 15 5.69 1.81 8.39
CA PHE A 15 7.05 1.54 8.88
C PHE A 15 8.15 2.05 7.94
N LEU A 16 7.91 2.01 6.63
CA LEU A 16 8.81 2.55 5.61
C LEU A 16 8.78 4.08 5.50
N GLY A 17 7.97 4.76 6.33
CA GLY A 17 7.90 6.22 6.39
C GLY A 17 6.81 6.85 5.52
N TYR A 18 5.97 6.05 4.84
CA TYR A 18 4.85 6.60 4.09
C TYR A 18 3.79 7.18 5.04
N HIS A 19 3.44 8.43 4.82
CA HIS A 19 2.39 9.11 5.57
C HIS A 19 1.01 8.69 5.10
N ARG A 20 0.01 8.91 5.97
CA ARG A 20 -1.39 8.56 5.71
C ARG A 20 -1.93 9.13 4.40
N PHE A 21 -1.53 10.36 4.02
CA PHE A 21 -1.99 10.98 2.77
C PHE A 21 -1.37 10.30 1.53
N GLU A 22 -0.11 9.86 1.61
CA GLU A 22 0.55 9.11 0.54
C GLU A 22 -0.10 7.75 0.35
N ILE A 23 -0.38 7.05 1.46
CA ILE A 23 -1.09 5.78 1.42
C ILE A 23 -2.49 5.93 0.80
N LYS A 24 -3.22 7.00 1.13
CA LYS A 24 -4.50 7.31 0.47
C LYS A 24 -4.34 7.54 -1.03
N ASN A 25 -3.30 8.25 -1.45
CA ASN A 25 -3.03 8.48 -2.87
C ASN A 25 -2.68 7.16 -3.58
N ILE A 26 -1.89 6.28 -2.98
CA ILE A 26 -1.57 4.95 -3.53
C ILE A 26 -2.86 4.13 -3.75
N ILE A 27 -3.80 4.17 -2.80
CA ILE A 27 -5.09 3.47 -2.93
C ILE A 27 -5.94 4.12 -4.03
N LYS A 28 -5.98 5.46 -4.05
CA LYS A 28 -6.70 6.23 -5.07
C LYS A 28 -6.17 5.96 -6.48
N ASP A 29 -4.87 5.83 -6.66
CA ASP A 29 -4.26 5.51 -7.95
C ASP A 29 -4.60 4.08 -8.38
N ALA A 30 -4.77 3.15 -7.44
CA ALA A 30 -5.11 1.77 -7.73
C ALA A 30 -6.57 1.56 -8.15
N ILE A 31 -7.51 2.26 -7.50
CA ILE A 31 -8.96 1.97 -7.62
C ILE A 31 -9.87 3.20 -7.74
N GLY A 32 -9.32 4.42 -7.79
CA GLY A 32 -10.05 5.68 -7.94
C GLY A 32 -10.67 6.24 -6.65
N VAL A 33 -10.56 5.53 -5.52
CA VAL A 33 -11.08 5.94 -4.20
C VAL A 33 -10.00 5.84 -3.13
N GLU A 34 -10.14 6.57 -2.03
CA GLU A 34 -9.10 6.67 -1.00
C GLU A 34 -9.20 5.65 0.16
N HIS A 35 -10.19 4.76 0.13
CA HIS A 35 -10.47 3.80 1.22
C HIS A 35 -10.59 2.37 0.71
N VAL A 36 -10.38 1.41 1.64
CA VAL A 36 -10.39 -0.03 1.36
C VAL A 36 -11.66 -0.74 1.85
N GLU A 37 -12.65 0.03 2.30
CA GLU A 37 -13.94 -0.48 2.76
C GLU A 37 -14.86 -0.77 1.56
N GLY A 38 -15.58 -1.90 1.60
CA GLY A 38 -16.56 -2.25 0.55
C GLY A 38 -15.97 -2.62 -0.81
N LEU A 39 -14.67 -2.92 -0.89
CA LEU A 39 -14.02 -3.28 -2.16
C LEU A 39 -14.54 -4.61 -2.72
N ASN A 40 -14.80 -4.64 -4.02
CA ASN A 40 -15.02 -5.88 -4.74
C ASN A 40 -13.69 -6.63 -4.97
N ARG A 41 -13.77 -7.92 -5.29
CA ARG A 41 -12.59 -8.79 -5.45
C ARG A 41 -11.56 -8.26 -6.46
N ALA A 42 -12.00 -7.62 -7.54
CA ALA A 42 -11.10 -7.04 -8.53
C ALA A 42 -10.37 -5.80 -7.99
N GLN A 43 -11.06 -4.95 -7.23
CA GLN A 43 -10.48 -3.80 -6.55
C GLN A 43 -9.48 -4.22 -5.48
N VAL A 44 -9.81 -5.25 -4.69
CA VAL A 44 -8.89 -5.84 -3.70
C VAL A 44 -7.57 -6.26 -4.35
N GLY A 45 -7.63 -6.97 -5.48
CA GLY A 45 -6.44 -7.37 -6.22
C GLY A 45 -5.60 -6.20 -6.71
N LYS A 46 -6.24 -5.13 -7.22
CA LYS A 46 -5.56 -3.91 -7.68
C LYS A 46 -4.87 -3.17 -6.54
N VAL A 47 -5.55 -3.04 -5.39
CA VAL A 47 -5.00 -2.40 -4.18
C VAL A 47 -3.78 -3.18 -3.68
N ILE A 48 -3.90 -4.50 -3.52
CA ILE A 48 -2.78 -5.34 -3.05
C ILE A 48 -1.56 -5.20 -3.98
N ARG A 49 -1.78 -5.19 -5.30
CA ARG A 49 -0.70 -5.03 -6.29
C ARG A 49 0.02 -3.69 -6.14
N HIS A 50 -0.73 -2.59 -5.98
CA HIS A 50 -0.13 -1.26 -5.80
C HIS A 50 0.60 -1.16 -4.47
N LEU A 51 -0.02 -1.56 -3.36
CA LEU A 51 0.61 -1.49 -2.04
C LEU A 51 1.93 -2.30 -1.99
N LYS A 52 2.00 -3.47 -2.63
CA LYS A 52 3.24 -4.26 -2.76
C LYS A 52 4.32 -3.56 -3.58
N MET A 53 3.94 -2.87 -4.66
CA MET A 53 4.88 -2.11 -5.48
C MET A 53 5.54 -1.00 -4.65
N TYR A 54 4.77 -0.25 -3.87
CA TYR A 54 5.31 0.79 -3.00
C TYR A 54 6.09 0.24 -1.80
N GLU A 55 5.71 -0.93 -1.26
CA GLU A 55 6.52 -1.62 -0.26
C GLU A 55 7.92 -1.95 -0.79
N LEU A 56 8.01 -2.47 -2.02
CA LEU A 56 9.29 -2.77 -2.67
C LEU A 56 10.12 -1.50 -2.86
N LEU A 57 9.53 -0.43 -3.40
CA LEU A 57 10.22 0.85 -3.61
C LEU A 57 10.75 1.44 -2.30
N GLY A 58 9.94 1.42 -1.23
CA GLY A 58 10.35 1.91 0.08
C GLY A 58 11.45 1.03 0.70
N SER A 59 11.35 -0.30 0.57
CA SER A 59 12.39 -1.22 1.03
C SER A 59 13.71 -1.01 0.29
N ASP A 60 13.68 -0.86 -1.03
CA ASP A 60 14.87 -0.59 -1.85
C ASP A 60 15.51 0.74 -1.47
N TYR A 61 14.71 1.78 -1.22
CA TYR A 61 15.20 3.08 -0.76
C TYR A 61 15.91 2.98 0.60
N VAL A 62 15.28 2.35 1.60
CA VAL A 62 15.88 2.18 2.93
C VAL A 62 17.17 1.36 2.84
N GLN A 63 17.17 0.26 2.08
CA GLN A 63 18.35 -0.56 1.88
C GLN A 63 19.51 0.19 1.20
N THR A 64 19.18 1.08 0.26
CA THR A 64 20.19 1.82 -0.53
C THR A 64 20.76 3.02 0.23
N TYR A 65 19.93 3.74 1.00
CA TYR A 65 20.26 5.07 1.51
C TYR A 65 20.31 5.20 3.04
N SER A 66 19.86 4.20 3.83
CA SER A 66 19.88 4.27 5.31
C SER A 66 21.18 3.78 5.96
N LYS A 67 22.34 4.17 5.42
CA LYS A 67 23.67 3.88 6.00
C LYS A 67 24.11 4.91 7.03
#